data_AF-A0A8J8PGV5-F1
#
_entry.id   AF-A0A8J8PGV5-F1
#
_cell.length_a   1.000
_cell.length_b   1.000
_cell.length_c   1.000
_cell.angle_alpha   90.00
_cell.angle_beta   90.00
_cell.angle_gamma   90.00
#
_symmetry.space_group_name_H-M   'P 1'
#
loop_
_entity.id
_entity.type
_entity.pdbx_description
1 polymer ?
#
loop_
_entity_poly.entity_id
_entity_poly.type
_entity_poly.pdbx_seq_one_letter_code
_entity_poly.pdbx_strand_id
1 'polypeptide(L)' 'MSSATPTPSNVVLIGKKPVMNYVLAALTLLNQGVSEIVIKARGRAISKAVDT' A
#
# COMPACT_ATOMS: atom_id res chain seq x y z
N MET A 1 14.33 -24.18 -1.45
CA MET A 1 13.60 -22.89 -1.43
C MET A 1 12.26 -23.12 -0.77
N SER A 2 12.21 -22.92 0.54
CA SER A 2 10.99 -23.03 1.33
C SER A 2 10.87 -21.73 2.09
N SER A 3 9.98 -20.85 1.64
CA SER A 3 9.49 -19.75 2.44
C SER A 3 8.07 -19.51 1.99
N ALA A 4 7.13 -19.92 2.85
CA ALA A 4 5.72 -19.59 2.77
C ALA A 4 5.55 -18.15 2.28
N THR A 5 4.71 -17.93 1.26
CA THR A 5 4.50 -16.62 0.64
C THR A 5 4.19 -15.60 1.72
N PRO A 6 5.14 -14.73 2.10
CA PRO A 6 4.88 -13.71 3.09
C PRO A 6 3.82 -12.79 2.49
N THR A 7 2.96 -12.21 3.32
CA THR A 7 2.14 -11.05 2.94
C THR A 7 2.95 -10.15 2.00
N PRO A 8 2.45 -9.86 0.78
CA PRO A 8 3.24 -9.15 -0.21
C PRO A 8 3.71 -7.82 0.40
N SER A 9 5.03 -7.71 0.59
CA SER A 9 5.69 -6.59 1.27
C SER A 9 5.45 -5.27 0.57
N ASN A 10 4.95 -5.30 -0.66
CA ASN A 10 4.69 -4.15 -1.49
C ASN A 10 3.19 -3.80 -1.66
N VAL A 11 2.28 -4.44 -0.92
CA VAL A 11 0.83 -4.15 -1.04
C VAL A 11 0.34 -3.23 0.08
N VAL A 12 -0.30 -2.12 -0.29
CA VAL A 12 -0.96 -1.19 0.65
C VAL A 12 -2.48 -1.29 0.50
N LEU A 13 -3.17 -1.66 1.58
CA LEU A 13 -4.64 -1.79 1.60
C LEU A 13 -5.31 -0.50 2.11
N ILE A 14 -6.14 0.10 1.27
CA ILE A 14 -6.85 1.35 1.61
C ILE A 14 -8.17 1.06 2.33
N GLY A 15 -8.42 1.83 3.39
CA GLY A 15 -9.58 1.67 4.27
C GLY A 15 -10.01 2.99 4.89
N LYS A 16 -10.17 3.00 6.22
CA LYS A 16 -10.74 4.15 6.94
C LYS A 16 -9.72 5.15 7.47
N LYS A 17 -8.41 4.86 7.39
CA LYS A 17 -7.37 5.80 7.87
C LYS A 17 -7.37 7.09 7.01
N PRO A 18 -6.83 8.21 7.54
CA PRO A 18 -6.54 9.41 6.75
C PRO A 18 -5.57 9.11 5.61
N VAL A 19 -5.68 9.86 4.51
CA VAL A 19 -4.88 9.67 3.28
C VAL A 19 -3.38 9.73 3.55
N MET A 20 -2.94 10.70 4.36
CA MET A 20 -1.51 10.89 4.69
C MET A 20 -0.84 9.66 5.31
N ASN A 21 -1.58 8.83 6.04
CA ASN A 21 -1.02 7.60 6.60
C ASN A 21 -0.64 6.59 5.51
N TYR A 22 -1.40 6.54 4.42
CA TYR A 22 -1.11 5.67 3.29
C TYR A 22 0.05 6.22 2.45
N VAL A 23 0.12 7.54 2.28
CA VAL A 23 1.25 8.22 1.62
C VAL A 23 2.56 7.92 2.36
N LEU A 24 2.57 8.07 3.68
CA LEU A 24 3.75 7.77 4.50
C LEU A 24 4.16 6.29 4.39
N ALA A 25 3.20 5.36 4.39
CA ALA A 25 3.48 3.94 4.22
C ALA A 25 4.12 3.65 2.85
N ALA A 26 3.59 4.22 1.78
CA ALA A 26 4.15 4.05 0.44
C ALA A 26 5.57 4.63 0.35
N LEU A 27 5.81 5.84 0.86
CA LEU A 27 7.15 6.45 0.93
C LEU A 27 8.14 5.60 1.73
N THR A 28 7.70 5.04 2.85
CA THR A 28 8.54 4.16 3.67
C THR A 28 8.96 2.91 2.89
N LEU A 29 8.04 2.30 2.14
CA LEU A 29 8.34 1.13 1.30
C LEU A 29 9.30 1.48 0.17
N LEU A 30 9.12 2.62 -0.50
CA LEU A 30 10.07 3.09 -1.53
C LEU A 30 11.47 3.29 -0.94
N ASN A 31 11.57 3.92 0.24
CA ASN A 31 12.84 4.15 0.92
C ASN A 31 13.49 2.85 1.43
N GLN A 32 12.71 1.77 1.60
CA GLN A 32 13.21 0.43 1.93
C GLN A 32 13.70 -0.34 0.69
N GLY A 33 13.69 0.27 -0.50
CA GLY A 33 14.16 -0.35 -1.75
C GLY A 33 13.10 -1.16 -2.49
N VAL A 34 11.82 -1.01 -2.15
CA VAL A 34 10.72 -1.60 -2.93
C VAL A 34 10.52 -0.77 -4.19
N SER A 35 10.78 -1.35 -5.36
CA SER A 35 10.68 -0.66 -6.66
C SER A 35 9.25 -0.46 -7.15
N GLU A 36 8.33 -1.35 -6.76
CA GLU A 36 6.94 -1.34 -7.20
C GLU A 36 6.02 -1.54 -6.02
N ILE A 37 5.05 -0.65 -5.84
CA ILE A 37 4.04 -0.69 -4.77
C ILE A 37 2.67 -0.87 -5.39
N VAL A 38 1.88 -1.79 -4.83
CA VAL A 38 0.53 -2.10 -5.29
C VAL A 38 -0.48 -1.58 -4.27
N ILE A 39 -1.21 -0.54 -4.64
CA ILE A 39 -2.30 0.00 -3.83
C ILE A 39 -3.59 -0.76 -4.17
N LYS A 40 -4.21 -1.39 -3.17
CA LYS A 40 -5.48 -2.12 -3.32
C LYS A 40 -6.57 -1.43 -2.52
N ALA A 41 -7.66 -1.13 -3.20
CA ALA A 41 -8.85 -0.51 -2.63
C ALA A 41 -10.12 -1.15 -3.21
N ARG A 42 -11.25 -1.01 -2.50
CA ARG A 42 -12.55 -1.48 -2.99
C ARG A 42 -13.70 -0.55 -2.58
N GLY A 43 -14.73 -0.50 -3.41
CA GLY A 43 -15.93 0.32 -3.17
C GLY A 43 -15.57 1.79 -2.93
N ARG A 44 -16.16 2.41 -1.90
CA ARG A 44 -15.94 3.83 -1.57
C ARG A 44 -14.48 4.19 -1.25
N ALA A 45 -13.63 3.22 -0.91
CA ALA A 45 -12.22 3.46 -0.61
C ALA A 45 -11.39 3.71 -1.89
N ILE A 46 -11.91 3.41 -3.08
CA ILE A 46 -11.21 3.66 -4.36
C ILE A 46 -10.94 5.15 -4.53
N SER A 47 -11.89 6.03 -4.18
CA SER A 47 -11.69 7.48 -4.23
C SER A 47 -10.49 7.92 -3.39
N LYS A 48 -10.29 7.31 -2.21
CA LYS A 48 -9.13 7.61 -1.34
C LYS A 48 -7.81 7.07 -1.89
N ALA A 49 -7.86 6.06 -2.76
CA ALA A 49 -6.67 5.47 -3.37
C ALA A 49 -6.16 6.27 -4.57
N VAL A 50 -7.04 7.09 -5.18
CA VAL A 50 -6.75 7.93 -6.36
C VAL A 50 -6.70 9.42 -5.99
N ASP A 51 -6.98 9.76 -4.73
CA ASP A 51 -7.02 11.14 -4.23
C ASP A 51 -5.70 11.89 -4.50
N THR A 52 -5.79 13.17 -4.84
CA THR A 52 -4.67 14.03 -5.25
C THR A 52 -3.82 14.50 -4.08
#